data_AF-A0A060CIZ6-F1
#
_entry.id   AF-A0A060CIZ6-F1
#
_cell.length_a   1.000
_cell.length_b   1.000
_cell.length_c   1.000
_cell.angle_alpha   90.00
_cell.angle_beta   90.00
_cell.angle_gamma   90.00
#
_symmetry.space_group_name_H-M   'P 1'
#
loop_
_entity.id
_entity.type
_entity.pdbx_description
1 polymer ?
#
loop_
_entity_poly.entity_id
_entity_poly.type
_entity_poly.pdbx_seq_one_letter_code
_entity_poly.pdbx_strand_id
1 'polypeptide(L)'
;ASCLQGLARQNYPDYEVLVIDDGSTDASPAIASGFPGVCYHRQDHAGLSAARNLGCELATGEIIAYTDDDCIPDEDWLRELSHAFTGPENQQTVAAGGPNIPPPPRNKPRPVWECHPARRPMFC
;
A
#
# COMPACT_ATOMS: atom_id res chain seq x y z
N ALA A 1 7.40 1.28 -11.93
CA ALA A 1 7.44 -0.18 -11.69
C ALA A 1 8.11 -0.58 -10.36
N SER A 2 8.79 0.31 -9.63
CA SER A 2 9.50 -0.05 -8.39
C SER A 2 8.58 -0.60 -7.30
N CYS A 3 7.37 -0.08 -7.15
CA CYS A 3 6.35 -0.60 -6.22
C CYS A 3 6.06 -2.09 -6.48
N LEU A 4 5.67 -2.43 -7.72
CA LEU A 4 5.40 -3.81 -8.13
C LEU A 4 6.62 -4.73 -7.95
N GLN A 5 7.84 -4.23 -8.16
CA GLN A 5 9.05 -4.98 -7.89
C GLN A 5 9.28 -5.25 -6.39
N GLY A 6 8.90 -4.33 -5.52
CA GLY A 6 8.92 -4.54 -4.06
C GLY A 6 7.86 -5.56 -3.63
N LEU A 7 6.67 -5.51 -4.22
CA LEU A 7 5.62 -6.51 -3.99
C LEU A 7 6.04 -7.90 -4.47
N ALA A 8 6.71 -8.03 -5.61
CA ALA A 8 7.20 -9.32 -6.10
C ALA A 8 8.29 -9.97 -5.23
N ARG A 9 8.83 -9.25 -4.23
CA ARG A 9 9.88 -9.71 -3.32
C ARG A 9 9.38 -9.98 -1.91
N GLN A 10 8.07 -9.97 -1.68
CA GLN A 10 7.52 -10.22 -0.35
C GLN A 10 7.89 -11.61 0.15
N ASN A 11 8.41 -11.68 1.36
CA ASN A 11 8.63 -12.90 2.15
C ASN A 11 7.29 -13.35 2.79
N TYR A 12 6.27 -13.51 1.96
CA TYR A 12 4.94 -13.97 2.34
C TYR A 12 4.37 -14.86 1.23
N PRO A 13 3.91 -16.08 1.54
CA PRO A 13 3.70 -17.11 0.52
C PRO A 13 2.39 -16.99 -0.27
N ASP A 14 1.38 -16.31 0.27
CA ASP A 14 0.02 -16.34 -0.29
C ASP A 14 -0.62 -14.96 -0.29
N TYR A 15 -0.54 -14.27 -1.42
CA TYR A 15 -1.15 -12.96 -1.60
C TYR A 15 -1.50 -12.73 -3.07
N GLU A 16 -2.48 -11.88 -3.31
CA GLU A 16 -2.81 -11.35 -4.63
C GLU A 16 -2.42 -9.87 -4.73
N VAL A 17 -2.14 -9.41 -5.95
CA VAL A 17 -1.84 -8.00 -6.20
C VAL A 17 -2.88 -7.44 -7.15
N LEU A 18 -3.73 -6.55 -6.63
CA LEU A 18 -4.69 -5.78 -7.42
C LEU A 18 -4.10 -4.40 -7.71
N VAL A 19 -3.98 -4.04 -8.99
CA VAL A 19 -3.70 -2.65 -9.39
C VAL A 19 -4.98 -2.02 -9.90
N ILE A 20 -5.48 -1.04 -9.17
CA ILE A 20 -6.66 -0.27 -9.53
C ILE A 20 -6.22 1.06 -10.14
N ASP A 21 -6.35 1.17 -11.45
CA ASP A 21 -6.03 2.36 -12.22
C ASP A 21 -7.25 3.30 -12.29
N ASP A 22 -7.10 4.48 -11.68
CA ASP A 22 -8.11 5.55 -11.61
C ASP A 22 -8.04 6.51 -12.81
N GLY A 23 -7.86 5.97 -14.01
CA GLY A 23 -7.92 6.73 -15.26
C GLY A 23 -6.59 7.32 -15.72
N SER A 24 -5.46 6.66 -15.44
CA SER A 24 -4.12 7.03 -15.89
C SER A 24 -4.05 7.24 -17.41
N THR A 25 -3.27 8.24 -17.81
CA THR A 25 -3.03 8.65 -19.20
C THR A 25 -1.60 8.45 -19.66
N ASP A 26 -0.74 7.93 -18.78
CA ASP A 26 0.68 7.68 -19.02
C ASP A 26 0.94 6.19 -19.31
N ALA A 27 2.17 5.72 -19.05
CA ALA A 27 2.56 4.33 -19.28
C ALA A 27 2.06 3.36 -18.20
N SER A 28 1.42 3.83 -17.13
CA SER A 28 1.00 3.01 -15.98
C SER A 28 0.11 1.82 -16.38
N PRO A 29 -0.90 1.96 -17.27
CA PRO A 29 -1.71 0.82 -17.72
C PRO A 29 -0.88 -0.31 -18.35
N ALA A 30 0.07 0.05 -19.22
CA ALA A 30 0.92 -0.91 -19.91
C ALA A 30 1.91 -1.60 -18.96
N ILE A 31 2.44 -0.85 -17.99
CA ILE A 31 3.35 -1.39 -16.97
C ILE A 31 2.63 -2.38 -16.06
N ALA A 32 1.46 -2.00 -15.55
CA ALA A 32 0.72 -2.81 -14.58
C ALA A 32 0.15 -4.08 -15.22
N SER A 33 -0.53 -3.97 -16.38
CA SER A 33 -1.11 -5.12 -17.07
C SER A 33 -0.07 -6.13 -17.58
N GLY A 34 1.16 -5.69 -17.83
CA GLY A 34 2.27 -6.56 -18.24
C GLY A 34 3.06 -7.18 -17.08
N PHE A 35 2.76 -6.84 -15.83
CA PHE A 35 3.54 -7.31 -14.68
C PHE A 35 3.04 -8.69 -14.22
N PRO A 36 3.91 -9.72 -14.12
CA PRO A 36 3.49 -11.07 -13.72
C PRO A 36 2.86 -11.10 -12.32
N GLY A 37 1.74 -11.80 -12.18
CA GLY A 37 1.04 -11.96 -10.89
C GLY A 37 0.20 -10.75 -10.46
N VAL A 38 0.05 -9.74 -11.33
CA VAL A 38 -0.80 -8.57 -11.09
C VAL A 38 -2.15 -8.75 -11.80
N CYS A 39 -3.23 -8.55 -11.06
CA CYS A 39 -4.58 -8.38 -11.59
C CYS A 39 -4.84 -6.89 -11.78
N TYR A 40 -4.86 -6.44 -13.03
CA TYR A 40 -5.08 -5.04 -13.38
C TYR A 40 -6.56 -4.75 -13.65
N HIS A 41 -7.08 -3.72 -13.00
CA HIS A 41 -8.41 -3.18 -13.22
C HIS A 41 -8.33 -1.68 -13.47
N ARG A 42 -9.17 -1.19 -14.37
CA ARG A 42 -9.27 0.24 -14.68
C ARG A 42 -10.68 0.74 -14.46
N GLN A 43 -10.80 1.94 -13.91
CA GLN A 43 -12.04 2.69 -13.81
C GLN A 43 -11.88 4.08 -14.44
N ASP A 44 -13.00 4.77 -14.64
CA ASP A 44 -13.00 6.20 -14.93
C ASP A 44 -12.52 6.96 -13.69
N HIS A 45 -11.83 8.09 -13.91
CA HIS A 45 -11.27 8.90 -12.82
C HIS A 45 -12.35 9.33 -11.82
N ALA A 46 -12.29 8.79 -10.61
CA ALA A 46 -13.22 9.02 -9.52
C ALA A 46 -12.52 9.26 -8.17
N GLY A 47 -11.19 9.22 -8.14
CA GLY A 47 -10.34 9.53 -6.99
C GLY A 47 -9.88 8.29 -6.21
N LEU A 48 -8.85 8.50 -5.37
CA LEU A 48 -8.16 7.45 -4.60
C LEU A 48 -9.12 6.59 -3.75
N SER A 49 -10.10 7.21 -3.08
CA SER A 49 -11.06 6.47 -2.27
C SER A 49 -11.93 5.53 -3.11
N ALA A 50 -12.36 5.96 -4.29
CA ALA A 50 -13.14 5.11 -5.20
C ALA A 50 -12.30 3.92 -5.68
N ALA A 51 -11.04 4.16 -6.04
CA ALA A 51 -10.11 3.11 -6.45
C ALA A 51 -9.85 2.10 -5.31
N ARG A 52 -9.64 2.56 -4.08
CA ARG A 52 -9.45 1.67 -2.91
C ARG A 52 -10.71 0.85 -2.62
N ASN A 53 -11.89 1.46 -2.73
CA ASN A 53 -13.16 0.75 -2.54
C ASN A 53 -13.36 -0.33 -3.61
N LEU A 54 -13.10 -0.04 -4.89
CA LEU A 54 -13.16 -1.04 -5.95
C LEU A 54 -12.16 -2.18 -5.69
N GLY A 55 -10.94 -1.86 -5.24
CA GLY A 55 -9.97 -2.86 -4.83
C GLY A 55 -10.46 -3.75 -3.69
N CYS A 56 -11.10 -3.16 -2.68
CA CYS A 56 -11.71 -3.88 -1.56
C CYS A 56 -12.83 -4.84 -2.02
N GLU A 57 -13.69 -4.39 -2.94
CA GLU A 57 -14.79 -5.19 -3.48
C GLU A 57 -14.30 -6.37 -4.33
N LEU A 58 -13.17 -6.21 -5.01
CA LEU A 58 -12.56 -7.24 -5.87
C LEU A 58 -11.65 -8.21 -5.11
N ALA A 59 -11.11 -7.79 -3.96
CA ALA A 59 -10.20 -8.59 -3.17
C ALA A 59 -10.86 -9.84 -2.60
N THR A 60 -10.12 -10.93 -2.58
CA THR A 60 -10.57 -12.23 -2.06
C THR A 60 -9.87 -12.62 -0.75
N GLY A 61 -8.77 -11.93 -0.41
CA GLY A 61 -8.02 -12.13 0.83
C GLY A 61 -8.76 -11.68 2.10
N GLU A 62 -8.40 -12.30 3.23
CA GLU A 62 -8.97 -11.97 4.55
C GLU A 62 -8.44 -10.64 5.11
N ILE A 63 -7.25 -10.23 4.67
CA ILE A 63 -6.58 -8.98 5.05
C ILE A 63 -6.35 -8.17 3.79
N ILE A 64 -6.78 -6.91 3.80
CA ILE A 64 -6.53 -5.96 2.72
C ILE A 64 -5.39 -5.03 3.11
N ALA A 65 -4.31 -5.05 2.32
CA ALA A 65 -3.15 -4.18 2.50
C ALA A 65 -3.07 -3.15 1.36
N TYR A 66 -3.15 -1.87 1.69
CA TYR A 66 -3.02 -0.79 0.71
C TYR A 66 -1.57 -0.30 0.64
N THR A 67 -1.08 -0.06 -0.58
CA THR A 67 0.17 0.66 -0.85
C THR A 67 -0.03 1.57 -2.07
N ASP A 68 0.69 2.68 -2.12
CA ASP A 68 0.63 3.63 -3.23
C ASP A 68 1.68 3.26 -4.29
N ASP A 69 1.49 3.68 -5.54
CA ASP A 69 2.35 3.32 -6.68
C ASP A 69 3.73 4.00 -6.65
N ASP A 70 3.87 5.04 -5.83
CA ASP A 70 5.11 5.76 -5.52
C ASP A 70 5.87 5.19 -4.30
N CYS A 71 5.33 4.16 -3.65
CA CYS A 71 5.96 3.48 -2.52
C CYS A 71 6.78 2.25 -2.96
N ILE A 72 7.70 1.81 -2.11
CA ILE A 72 8.40 0.53 -2.27
C ILE A 72 8.23 -0.23 -0.94
N PRO A 73 7.36 -1.26 -0.89
CA PRO A 73 7.21 -2.08 0.30
C PRO A 73 8.52 -2.79 0.66
N ASP A 74 8.80 -2.87 1.96
CA ASP A 74 9.88 -3.71 2.51
C ASP A 74 9.59 -5.18 2.23
N GLU A 75 10.61 -6.03 2.07
CA GLU A 75 10.43 -7.46 1.75
C GLU A 75 9.59 -8.21 2.79
N ASP A 76 9.52 -7.70 4.01
CA ASP A 76 8.82 -8.33 5.12
C ASP A 76 7.45 -7.69 5.42
N TRP A 77 7.04 -6.69 4.63
CA TRP A 77 5.88 -5.85 4.89
C TRP A 77 4.57 -6.63 5.08
N LEU A 78 4.25 -7.56 4.16
CA LEU A 78 3.03 -8.37 4.27
C LEU A 78 3.05 -9.30 5.49
N ARG A 79 4.21 -9.89 5.79
CA ARG A 79 4.35 -10.77 6.97
C ARG A 79 4.12 -10.00 8.26
N GLU A 80 4.75 -8.84 8.41
CA GLU A 80 4.59 -8.03 9.62
C GLU A 80 3.17 -7.47 9.75
N LEU A 81 2.50 -7.13 8.65
CA LEU A 81 1.08 -6.79 8.67
C LEU A 81 0.23 -7.97 9.14
N SER A 82 0.46 -9.18 8.62
CA SER A 82 -0.31 -10.37 9.02
C SER A 82 -0.17 -10.71 10.51
N HIS A 83 1.01 -10.48 11.11
CA HIS A 83 1.24 -10.68 12.54
C HIS A 83 0.33 -9.80 13.41
N ALA A 84 -0.03 -8.59 12.96
CA ALA A 84 -0.90 -7.69 13.73
C ALA A 84 -2.35 -8.19 13.88
N PHE A 85 -2.77 -9.15 13.04
CA PHE A 85 -4.09 -9.77 13.07
C PHE A 85 -4.07 -11.21 13.61
N THR A 86 -2.88 -11.75 13.89
CA THR A 86 -2.71 -13.13 14.35
C THR A 86 -2.49 -13.16 15.86
N GLY A 87 -3.09 -14.13 16.56
CA GLY A 87 -2.90 -14.35 18.00
C GLY A 87 -4.12 -14.00 18.85
N PRO A 88 -4.27 -14.61 20.04
CA PRO A 88 -5.44 -14.43 20.90
C PRO A 88 -5.65 -12.99 21.40
N GLU A 89 -4.58 -12.22 21.56
CA GLU A 89 -4.60 -10.81 21.95
C GLU A 89 -5.02 -9.86 20.81
N ASN A 90 -4.91 -10.30 19.56
CA ASN A 90 -5.10 -9.47 18.36
C ASN A 90 -6.45 -9.70 17.67
N GLN A 91 -7.36 -10.49 18.28
CA GLN A 91 -8.67 -10.81 17.71
C GLN A 91 -9.58 -9.59 17.47
N GLN A 92 -9.28 -8.46 18.10
CA GLN A 92 -10.03 -7.20 17.95
C GLN A 92 -9.31 -6.18 17.05
N THR A 93 -8.15 -6.53 16.47
CA THR A 93 -7.42 -5.63 15.56
C THR A 93 -8.21 -5.48 14.26
N VAL A 94 -8.65 -4.26 13.98
CA VAL A 94 -9.39 -3.93 12.74
C VAL A 94 -8.55 -3.19 11.70
N ALA A 95 -7.38 -2.67 12.11
CA ALA A 95 -6.43 -2.00 11.23
C ALA A 95 -5.03 -2.02 11.87
N ALA A 96 -4.01 -2.11 11.02
CA ALA A 96 -2.61 -1.99 11.38
C ALA A 96 -1.89 -1.09 10.37
N GLY A 97 -0.87 -0.38 10.83
CA GLY A 97 -0.07 0.51 10.00
C GLY A 97 1.39 0.47 10.41
N GLY A 98 2.27 0.78 9.46
CA GLY A 98 3.71 0.84 9.66
C GLY A 98 4.27 2.23 9.38
N PRO A 99 5.58 2.44 9.64
CA PRO A 99 6.23 3.70 9.29
C PRO A 99 6.26 3.90 7.77
N ASN A 100 5.87 5.08 7.31
CA ASN A 100 6.22 5.56 5.97
C ASN A 100 7.57 6.29 6.06
N ILE A 101 8.63 5.65 5.56
CA ILE A 101 9.98 6.21 5.63
C ILE A 101 10.24 7.01 4.35
N PRO A 102 10.31 8.36 4.43
CA PRO A 102 10.62 9.15 3.25
C PRO A 102 12.05 8.87 2.79
N PRO A 103 12.32 8.93 1.48
CA PRO A 103 13.69 8.82 0.98
C PRO A 103 14.57 9.91 1.60
N PRO A 104 15.88 9.65 1.77
CA PRO A 104 16.79 10.63 2.32
C PRO A 104 16.72 11.94 1.51
N PRO A 105 16.71 13.11 2.18
CA PRO A 105 16.60 14.39 1.50
C PRO A 105 17.77 14.57 0.52
N ARG A 106 17.46 14.88 -0.74
CA ARG A 106 18.49 15.04 -1.78
C ARG A 106 19.44 16.21 -1.52
N ASN A 107 19.02 17.26 -0.80
CA ASN A 107 19.78 18.51 -0.60
C ASN A 107 19.39 19.34 0.65
N LYS A 108 18.92 18.73 1.74
CA LYS A 108 18.63 19.45 3.01
C LYS A 108 18.98 18.58 4.22
N PRO A 109 19.38 19.16 5.38
CA PRO A 109 19.41 18.42 6.62
C PRO A 109 18.01 17.85 6.90
N ARG A 110 17.94 16.62 7.46
CA ARG A 110 16.70 15.88 7.73
C ARG A 110 15.60 16.82 8.26
N PRO A 111 14.40 16.87 7.66
CA PRO A 111 13.28 17.51 8.34
C PRO A 111 13.04 16.72 9.63
N VAL A 112 13.33 17.35 10.76
CA VAL A 112 12.88 16.85 12.06
C VAL A 112 11.39 17.15 12.10
N TRP A 113 10.57 16.12 11.94
CA TRP A 113 9.15 16.23 12.27
C TRP A 113 9.04 16.30 13.79
N GLU A 114 9.25 17.50 14.36
CA GLU A 114 8.88 17.76 15.74
C GLU A 114 7.36 17.65 15.83
N CYS A 115 6.90 16.57 16.47
CA CYS A 115 5.51 16.41 16.84
C CYS A 115 5.17 17.54 17.81
N HIS A 116 4.65 18.66 17.29
CA HIS A 116 4.27 19.80 18.09
C HIS A 116 3.17 19.34 19.06
N PRO A 117 3.37 19.39 20.39
CA PRO A 117 2.46 18.79 21.37
C PRO A 117 1.05 19.44 21.44
N ALA A 118 0.73 20.38 20.55
CA ALA A 118 -0.47 21.21 20.60
C ALA A 118 -1.45 21.01 19.43
N ARG A 119 -1.19 20.10 18.47
CA ARG A 119 -2.17 19.81 17.40
C ARG A 119 -2.59 18.35 17.48
N ARG A 120 -3.85 18.15 17.90
CA ARG A 120 -4.52 16.84 17.93
C ARG A 120 -4.29 16.12 16.60
N PRO A 121 -3.97 14.81 16.59
CA PRO A 121 -3.86 14.07 15.35
C PRO A 121 -5.21 14.13 14.63
N MET A 122 -5.23 14.73 13.44
CA MET A 122 -6.21 14.34 12.44
C MET A 122 -5.76 12.97 11.95
N PHE A 123 -6.56 11.95 12.25
CA PHE A 123 -6.47 10.66 11.60
C PHE A 123 -6.98 10.83 10.17
N CYS A 124 -6.11 10.54 9.19
CA CYS A 124 -6.54 10.14 7.84
C CYS A 124 -6.60 8.62 7.79
#